data_AF-A0A950NQ50-F1
#
_entry.id   AF-A0A950NQ50-F1
#
_cell.length_a   1.000
_cell.length_b   1.000
_cell.length_c   1.000
_cell.angle_alpha   90.00
_cell.angle_beta   90.00
_cell.angle_gamma   90.00
#
_symmetry.space_group_name_H-M   'P 1'
#
loop_
_entity.id
_entity.type
_entity.pdbx_description
1 polymer ?
#
loop_
_entity_poly.entity_id
_entity_poly.type
_entity_poly.pdbx_seq_one_letter_code
_entity_poly.pdbx_strand_id
1 'polypeptide(L)'
;MIGLAEVREFEAAAARLAAAFEPDSVPSPDVLPTWEAAVRAQRTINAVTTLLARRVEETRDWERGGCRDAAEFLAQRSGSSVAAARATDCLEAA
;
A
#
# COMPACT_ATOMS: atom_id res chain seq x y z
N MET A 1 -8.12 -6.83 -18.23
CA MET A 1 -7.54 -7.72 -17.21
C MET A 1 -6.50 -6.88 -16.49
N ILE A 2 -6.62 -6.65 -15.18
CA ILE A 2 -5.59 -5.90 -14.45
C ILE A 2 -4.46 -6.87 -14.12
N GLY A 3 -3.27 -6.61 -14.64
CA GLY A 3 -2.05 -7.38 -14.41
C GLY A 3 -0.91 -6.52 -13.87
N LEU A 4 0.31 -7.03 -13.96
CA LEU A 4 1.50 -6.35 -13.43
C LEU A 4 1.77 -5.00 -14.12
N ALA A 5 1.42 -4.87 -15.40
CA ALA A 5 1.65 -3.64 -16.16
C ALA A 5 0.81 -2.47 -15.63
N GLU A 6 -0.47 -2.71 -15.37
CA GLU A 6 -1.40 -1.71 -14.84
C GLU A 6 -1.01 -1.29 -13.41
N VAL A 7 -0.57 -2.24 -12.57
CA VAL A 7 -0.08 -1.92 -11.22
C VAL A 7 1.18 -1.06 -11.27
N ARG A 8 2.10 -1.34 -12.20
CA ARG A 8 3.32 -0.53 -12.39
C ARG A 8 3.03 0.86 -12.96
N GLU A 9 2.04 0.97 -13.84
CA GLU A 9 1.61 2.27 -14.36
C GLU A 9 1.07 3.15 -13.22
N PHE A 10 0.23 2.57 -12.35
CA PHE A 10 -0.24 3.26 -11.15
C PHE A 10 0.92 3.66 -10.22
N GLU A 11 1.86 2.74 -9.94
CA GLU A 11 3.05 3.01 -9.12
C GLU A 11 3.83 4.21 -9.68
N ALA A 12 4.09 4.21 -10.99
CA ALA A 12 4.82 5.29 -11.65
C ALA A 12 4.06 6.62 -11.61
N ALA A 13 2.73 6.62 -11.68
CA ALA A 13 1.92 7.82 -11.51
C ALA A 13 1.98 8.35 -10.07
N ALA A 14 1.83 7.47 -9.08
CA ALA A 14 1.93 7.82 -7.66
C ALA A 14 3.33 8.37 -7.30
N ALA A 15 4.39 7.75 -7.82
CA ALA A 15 5.76 8.21 -7.61
C ALA A 15 6.01 9.60 -8.22
N ARG A 16 5.48 9.88 -9.41
CA ARG A 16 5.55 11.21 -10.04
C ARG A 16 4.79 12.26 -9.24
N LEU A 17 3.59 11.92 -8.77
CA LEU A 17 2.81 12.80 -7.89
C LEU A 17 3.61 13.14 -6.63
N ALA A 18 4.13 12.13 -5.93
CA ALA A 18 4.90 12.33 -4.70
C ALA A 18 6.17 13.16 -4.93
N ALA A 19 6.89 12.92 -6.03
CA ALA A 19 8.11 13.66 -6.36
C ALA A 19 7.85 15.14 -6.70
N ALA A 20 6.67 15.48 -7.20
CA ALA A 20 6.28 16.84 -7.56
C ALA A 20 5.41 17.53 -6.49
N PHE A 21 5.04 16.83 -5.42
CA PHE A 21 4.10 17.33 -4.42
C PHE A 21 4.77 18.36 -3.51
N GLU A 22 4.28 19.61 -3.57
CA GLU A 22 4.72 20.71 -2.71
C GLU A 22 3.58 21.05 -1.71
N PRO A 23 3.68 20.64 -0.43
CA PRO A 23 2.61 20.82 0.54
C PRO A 23 2.15 22.28 0.70
N ASP A 24 3.10 23.22 0.68
CA ASP A 24 2.81 24.64 0.89
C ASP A 24 2.14 25.31 -0.32
N SER A 25 2.08 24.60 -1.47
CA SER A 25 1.37 25.05 -2.67
C SER A 25 -0.10 24.66 -2.69
N VAL A 26 -0.56 23.80 -1.77
CA VAL A 26 -1.97 23.39 -1.69
C VAL A 26 -2.79 24.49 -1.02
N PRO A 27 -3.83 25.04 -1.67
CA PRO A 27 -4.69 26.04 -1.04
C PRO A 27 -5.36 25.47 0.22
N SER A 28 -5.46 26.28 1.29
CA SER A 28 -6.10 25.87 2.55
C SER A 28 -7.46 25.15 2.40
N PRO A 29 -8.41 25.58 1.53
CA PRO A 29 -9.68 24.86 1.36
C PRO A 29 -9.52 23.45 0.75
N ASP A 30 -8.41 23.18 0.07
CA ASP A 30 -8.18 21.93 -0.66
C ASP A 30 -7.31 20.93 0.11
N VAL A 31 -6.71 21.33 1.24
CA VAL A 31 -5.82 20.47 2.05
C VAL A 31 -6.51 19.19 2.48
N LEU A 32 -7.67 19.29 3.14
CA LEU A 32 -8.41 18.11 3.62
C LEU A 32 -8.94 17.26 2.45
N PRO A 33 -9.61 17.83 1.41
CA PRO A 33 -10.00 17.06 0.23
C PRO A 33 -8.85 16.30 -0.44
N THR A 34 -7.68 16.94 -0.55
CA THR A 34 -6.46 16.34 -1.13
C THR A 34 -5.97 15.16 -0.29
N TRP A 35 -5.89 15.35 1.03
CA TRP A 35 -5.52 14.29 1.96
C TRP A 35 -6.48 13.09 1.88
N GLU A 36 -7.79 13.35 1.91
CA GLU A 36 -8.79 12.27 1.81
C GLU A 36 -8.71 11.52 0.48
N ALA A 37 -8.44 12.22 -0.62
CA ALA A 37 -8.27 11.59 -1.93
C ALA A 37 -7.06 10.65 -1.94
N ALA A 38 -5.94 11.07 -1.36
CA ALA A 38 -4.75 10.22 -1.19
C ALA A 38 -5.05 8.99 -0.31
N VAL A 39 -5.76 9.17 0.81
CA VAL A 39 -6.17 8.06 1.68
C VAL A 39 -7.08 7.07 0.96
N ARG A 40 -8.06 7.55 0.18
CA ARG A 40 -8.92 6.67 -0.63
C ARG A 40 -8.13 5.89 -1.67
N ALA A 41 -7.16 6.51 -2.32
CA ALA A 41 -6.26 5.82 -3.26
C ALA A 41 -5.44 4.73 -2.55
N GLN A 42 -4.86 5.04 -1.39
CA GLN A 42 -4.11 4.07 -0.59
C GLN A 42 -4.97 2.88 -0.17
N ARG A 43 -6.19 3.11 0.32
CA ARG A 43 -7.13 2.05 0.70
C ARG A 43 -7.47 1.14 -0.49
N THR A 44 -7.64 1.71 -1.68
CA THR A 44 -7.93 0.95 -2.91
C THR A 44 -6.77 0.02 -3.27
N ILE A 45 -5.52 0.51 -3.22
CA ILE A 45 -4.34 -0.31 -3.49
C ILE A 45 -4.12 -1.36 -2.41
N ASN A 46 -4.38 -1.04 -1.15
CA ASN A 46 -4.32 -2.02 -0.06
C ASN A 46 -5.29 -3.19 -0.30
N ALA A 47 -6.49 -2.93 -0.84
CA ALA A 47 -7.42 -4.00 -1.20
C ALA A 47 -6.86 -4.92 -2.30
N VAL A 48 -6.19 -4.35 -3.33
CA VAL A 48 -5.49 -5.14 -4.36
C VAL A 48 -4.39 -5.99 -3.75
N THR A 49 -3.57 -5.43 -2.86
CA THR A 49 -2.50 -6.16 -2.17
C THR A 49 -3.05 -7.31 -1.32
N THR A 50 -4.18 -7.12 -0.62
CA THR A 50 -4.84 -8.20 0.14
C THR A 50 -5.32 -9.34 -0.76
N LEU A 51 -5.88 -9.03 -1.93
CA LEU A 51 -6.29 -10.05 -2.90
C LEU A 51 -5.07 -10.82 -3.46
N LEU A 52 -3.97 -10.11 -3.74
CA LEU A 52 -2.73 -10.72 -4.17
C LEU A 52 -2.06 -11.55 -3.06
N ALA A 53 -2.17 -11.14 -1.80
CA ALA A 53 -1.64 -11.89 -0.66
C ALA A 53 -2.21 -13.31 -0.60
N ARG A 54 -3.53 -13.44 -0.80
CA ARG A 54 -4.19 -14.75 -0.92
C ARG A 54 -3.62 -15.57 -2.07
N ARG A 55 -3.31 -14.93 -3.20
CA ARG A 55 -2.74 -15.62 -4.37
C ARG A 55 -1.27 -16.01 -4.16
N VAL A 56 -0.50 -15.23 -3.41
CA VAL A 56 0.90 -15.53 -3.06
C VAL A 56 1.00 -16.78 -2.20
N GLU A 57 0.06 -17.00 -1.26
CA GLU A 57 -0.02 -18.25 -0.49
C GLU A 57 -0.03 -19.49 -1.40
N GLU A 58 -0.77 -19.43 -2.51
CA GLU A 58 -0.87 -20.53 -3.48
C GLU A 58 0.43 -20.78 -4.27
N THR A 59 1.33 -19.79 -4.36
CA THR A 59 2.60 -19.93 -5.11
C THR A 59 3.69 -20.67 -4.36
N ARG A 60 3.61 -20.71 -3.01
CA ARG A 60 4.67 -21.22 -2.13
C ARG A 60 6.05 -20.56 -2.30
N ASP A 61 6.11 -19.38 -2.93
CA ASP A 61 7.36 -18.63 -3.12
C ASP A 61 8.01 -18.23 -1.78
N TRP A 62 7.22 -18.15 -0.72
CA TRP A 62 7.66 -17.90 0.65
C TRP A 62 8.56 -19.01 1.22
N GLU A 63 8.39 -20.28 0.78
CA GLU A 63 9.25 -21.40 1.19
C GLU A 63 10.69 -21.18 0.71
N ARG A 64 10.84 -20.69 -0.54
CA ARG A 64 12.15 -20.37 -1.13
C ARG A 64 12.82 -19.18 -0.44
N GLY A 65 12.02 -18.29 0.15
CA GLY A 65 12.48 -17.18 0.97
C GLY A 65 12.78 -17.56 2.43
N GLY A 66 12.58 -18.82 2.83
CA GLY A 66 12.79 -19.28 4.21
C GLY A 66 11.78 -18.72 5.22
N CYS A 67 10.65 -18.19 4.76
CA CYS A 67 9.59 -17.69 5.64
C CYS A 67 8.69 -18.83 6.09
N ARG A 68 8.02 -18.68 7.25
CA ARG A 68 7.13 -19.71 7.80
C ARG A 68 5.80 -19.82 7.04
N ASP A 69 5.32 -18.70 6.51
CA ASP A 69 4.09 -18.59 5.73
C ASP A 69 4.14 -17.36 4.79
N ALA A 70 3.14 -17.21 3.92
CA ALA A 70 3.09 -16.07 3.01
C ALA A 70 2.88 -14.74 3.73
N ALA A 71 2.23 -14.73 4.90
CA ALA A 71 1.98 -13.51 5.66
C ALA A 71 3.30 -12.93 6.18
N GLU A 72 4.19 -13.76 6.72
CA GLU A 72 5.54 -13.38 7.12
C GLU A 72 6.37 -12.89 5.91
N PHE A 73 6.31 -13.62 4.79
CA PHE A 73 7.00 -13.24 3.57
C PHE A 73 6.57 -11.87 3.03
N LEU A 74 5.26 -11.59 3.04
CA LEU A 74 4.70 -10.31 2.59
C LEU A 74 4.97 -9.17 3.58
N ALA A 75 4.96 -9.44 4.89
CA ALA A 75 5.31 -8.46 5.91
C ALA A 75 6.78 -8.00 5.76
N GLN A 76 7.71 -8.94 5.58
CA GLN A 76 9.12 -8.61 5.32
C GLN A 76 9.29 -7.75 4.07
N ARG A 77 8.52 -8.05 3.01
CA ARG A 77 8.67 -7.43 1.68
C ARG A 77 7.97 -6.07 1.55
N SER A 78 6.91 -5.83 2.32
CA SER A 78 6.19 -4.56 2.35
C SER A 78 6.82 -3.53 3.30
N GLY A 79 7.87 -3.90 4.05
CA GLY A 79 8.45 -3.05 5.09
C GLY A 79 7.51 -2.78 6.27
N SER A 80 6.29 -3.33 6.24
CA SER A 80 5.36 -3.30 7.36
C SER A 80 5.73 -4.44 8.30
N SER A 81 6.37 -4.10 9.43
CA SER A 81 6.32 -5.03 10.56
C SER A 81 4.86 -5.30 10.92
N VAL A 82 4.56 -6.48 11.45
CA VAL A 82 3.22 -6.79 12.02
C VAL A 82 2.75 -5.71 13.01
N ALA A 83 3.69 -4.97 13.62
CA ALA A 83 3.41 -3.83 14.49
C ALA A 83 2.96 -2.56 13.75
N ALA A 84 3.41 -2.30 12.52
CA ALA A 84 2.97 -1.16 11.71
C ALA A 84 1.50 -1.30 11.25
N ALA A 85 1.07 -2.53 10.95
CA ALA A 85 -0.32 -2.84 10.67
C ALA A 85 -1.23 -2.55 11.89
N ARG A 86 -0.77 -2.89 13.11
CA ARG A 86 -1.51 -2.58 14.35
C ARG A 86 -1.51 -1.10 14.72
N ALA A 87 -0.45 -0.36 14.41
CA ALA A 87 -0.38 1.08 14.68
C ALA A 87 -1.40 1.88 13.84
N THR A 88 -1.74 1.38 12.64
CA THR A 88 -2.75 2.02 11.78
C THR A 88 -4.16 1.88 12.38
N ASP A 89 -4.48 0.75 13.02
CA ASP A 89 -5.77 0.54 13.70
C ASP A 89 -5.92 1.38 14.99
N CYS A 90 -4.82 1.71 15.67
CA CYS A 90 -4.87 2.52 16.89
C CYS A 90 -5.09 4.03 16.65
N LEU A 91 -4.88 4.52 15.42
CA LEU A 91 -5.10 5.93 15.06
C LEU A 91 -6.56 6.26 14.72
N GLU A 92 -7.42 5.26 14.51
CA GLU A 92 -8.88 5.47 14.38
C GLU A 92 -9.63 5.39 15.73
N ALA A 93 -8.92 5.22 16.86
CA ALA A 93 -9.48 5.08 18.20
C ALA A 93 -9.14 6.22 19.19
N ALA A 94 -8.62 7.35 18.70
CA ALA A 94 -8.34 8.57 19.48
C ALA A 94 -9.00 9.79 18.84
#